data_AF-A0A7S2NTB3-F1
#
_entry.id   AF-A0A7S2NTB3-F1
#
_cell.length_a   1.000
_cell.length_b   1.000
_cell.length_c   1.000
_cell.angle_alpha   90.00
_cell.angle_beta   90.00
_cell.angle_gamma   90.00
#
_symmetry.space_group_name_H-M   'P 1'
#
loop_
_entity.id
_entity.type
_entity.pdbx_description
1 polymer ?
#
loop_
_entity_poly.entity_id
_entity_poly.type
_entity_poly.pdbx_seq_one_letter_code
_entity_poly.pdbx_strand_id
1 'polypeptide(L)'
;FKFWVDAVLETTSGALFHAGTGPEELPFCGRVGARGGFNGVANLAAAAAGRARDALAAQLETGAALGEHLCDQLILPAALARGTSRLLVRDLSLHAQTAIHVAELLVPGVKFRQEALGALTILEVDGVGLSPPNEEPEEP
;
A
#
# COMPACT_ATOMS: atom_id res chain seq x y z
N PHE A 1 10.64 -19.82 16.72
CA PHE A 1 11.16 -19.00 15.59
C PHE A 1 9.98 -18.70 14.69
N LYS A 2 9.83 -17.46 14.21
CA LYS A 2 8.77 -17.08 13.28
C LYS A 2 9.33 -16.95 11.87
N PHE A 3 8.47 -17.12 10.86
CA PHE A 3 8.80 -16.87 9.46
C PHE A 3 7.67 -16.10 8.79
N TRP A 4 8.00 -15.39 7.72
CA TRP A 4 7.05 -14.79 6.80
C TRP A 4 7.67 -14.72 5.42
N VAL A 5 6.84 -14.57 4.41
CA VAL A 5 7.27 -14.30 3.03
C VAL A 5 6.72 -12.94 2.64
N ASP A 6 7.57 -12.11 2.05
CA ASP A 6 7.18 -10.86 1.42
C ASP A 6 7.51 -10.94 -0.07
N ALA A 7 6.59 -10.48 -0.91
CA ALA A 7 6.70 -10.49 -2.34
C ALA A 7 6.56 -9.06 -2.86
N VAL A 8 7.59 -8.59 -3.56
CA VAL A 8 7.59 -7.30 -4.24
C VAL A 8 7.60 -7.56 -5.75
N LEU A 9 6.71 -6.89 -6.47
CA LEU A 9 6.59 -6.97 -7.91
C LEU A 9 6.74 -5.58 -8.51
N GLU A 10 7.56 -5.50 -9.54
CA GLU A 10 7.69 -4.32 -10.38
C GLU A 10 7.03 -4.60 -11.73
N THR A 11 6.12 -3.72 -12.13
CA THR A 11 5.46 -3.78 -13.43
C THR A 11 6.38 -3.23 -14.52
N THR A 12 6.08 -3.50 -15.79
CA THR A 12 6.87 -2.97 -16.92
C THR A 12 6.81 -1.44 -17.04
N SER A 13 5.86 -0.78 -16.36
CA SER A 13 5.79 0.68 -16.25
C SER A 13 6.55 1.24 -15.04
N GLY A 14 7.19 0.39 -14.24
CA GLY A 14 7.94 0.78 -13.04
C GLY A 14 7.10 0.91 -11.76
N ALA A 15 5.80 0.60 -11.81
CA ALA A 15 4.97 0.59 -10.60
C ALA A 15 5.31 -0.60 -9.70
N LEU A 16 5.45 -0.36 -8.40
CA LEU A 16 5.77 -1.36 -7.38
C LEU A 16 4.53 -1.78 -6.59
N PHE A 17 4.34 -3.08 -6.46
CA PHE A 17 3.29 -3.69 -5.63
C PHE A 17 3.94 -4.63 -4.61
N HIS A 18 3.33 -4.74 -3.43
CA HIS A 18 3.81 -5.64 -2.39
C HIS A 18 2.65 -6.45 -1.81
N ALA A 19 2.95 -7.69 -1.42
CA ALA A 19 2.08 -8.51 -0.59
C ALA A 19 2.93 -9.47 0.22
N GLY A 20 2.56 -9.64 1.48
CA GLY A 20 3.28 -10.53 2.39
C GLY A 20 2.33 -11.35 3.25
N THR A 21 2.86 -12.42 3.82
CA THR A 21 2.18 -13.15 4.88
C THR A 21 2.48 -12.50 6.23
N GLY A 22 1.53 -12.58 7.16
CA GLY A 22 1.83 -12.32 8.56
C GLY A 22 2.89 -13.29 9.12
N PRO A 23 3.50 -12.97 10.27
CA PRO A 23 4.48 -13.84 10.89
C PRO A 23 3.83 -15.13 11.41
N GLU A 24 4.30 -16.28 10.94
CA GLU A 24 3.81 -17.62 11.27
C GLU A 24 4.83 -18.39 12.14
N GLU A 25 4.36 -19.31 12.98
CA GLU A 25 5.22 -20.13 13.84
C GLU A 25 5.94 -21.21 13.02
N LEU A 26 7.25 -21.38 13.22
CA LEU A 26 8.00 -22.52 12.69
C LEU A 26 7.83 -23.73 13.62
N PRO A 27 7.16 -24.81 13.17
CA PRO A 27 6.80 -25.94 14.04
C PRO A 27 7.98 -26.76 14.56
N PHE A 28 9.22 -26.52 14.11
CA PHE A 28 10.39 -27.35 14.43
C PHE A 28 11.52 -26.63 15.19
N CYS A 29 11.31 -25.37 15.61
CA CYS A 29 12.14 -24.56 16.53
C CYS A 29 13.50 -25.21 16.93
N GLY A 30 14.49 -25.18 16.03
CA GLY A 30 15.88 -25.52 16.37
C GLY A 30 16.24 -27.00 16.62
N ARG A 31 15.36 -27.98 16.39
CA ARG A 31 15.75 -29.41 16.50
C ARG A 31 16.50 -29.89 15.25
N VAL A 32 17.79 -29.57 15.19
CA VAL A 32 18.75 -30.13 14.22
C VAL A 32 18.78 -31.65 14.39
N GLY A 33 18.31 -32.41 13.39
CA GLY A 33 18.39 -33.87 13.38
C GLY A 33 17.08 -34.63 13.11
N ALA A 34 15.91 -33.98 13.09
CA ALA A 34 14.69 -34.63 12.62
C ALA A 34 14.75 -34.79 11.08
N ARG A 35 14.85 -36.02 10.58
CA ARG A 35 14.92 -36.42 9.16
C ARG A 35 13.76 -35.93 8.25
N GLY A 36 12.87 -35.06 8.73
CA GLY A 36 11.80 -34.39 7.98
C GLY A 36 11.82 -32.86 8.02
N GLY A 37 12.79 -32.23 8.69
CA GLY A 37 12.79 -30.78 8.95
C GLY A 37 13.02 -29.90 7.72
N PHE A 38 13.89 -30.29 6.78
CA PHE A 38 14.21 -29.45 5.61
C PHE A 38 13.06 -29.38 4.59
N ASN A 39 12.49 -30.54 4.21
CA ASN A 39 11.32 -30.59 3.32
C ASN A 39 10.08 -29.95 3.96
N GLY A 40 9.94 -30.03 5.29
CA GLY A 40 8.88 -29.34 6.03
C GLY A 40 8.99 -27.82 5.90
N VAL A 41 10.18 -27.25 6.07
CA VAL A 41 10.41 -25.80 5.91
C VAL A 41 10.20 -25.34 4.47
N ALA A 42 10.69 -26.10 3.49
CA ALA A 42 10.47 -25.79 2.07
C ALA A 42 8.98 -25.74 1.72
N ASN A 43 8.19 -26.71 2.19
CA ASN A 43 6.74 -26.74 1.96
C ASN A 43 6.01 -25.58 2.66
N LEU A 44 6.42 -25.21 3.88
CA LEU A 44 5.86 -24.06 4.60
C LEU A 44 6.15 -22.75 3.86
N ALA A 45 7.39 -22.55 3.40
CA ALA A 45 7.79 -21.38 2.63
C ALA A 45 7.03 -21.33 1.29
N ALA A 46 6.88 -22.45 0.59
CA ALA A 46 6.11 -22.52 -0.66
C ALA A 46 4.63 -22.18 -0.44
N ALA A 47 4.03 -22.65 0.65
CA ALA A 47 2.64 -22.33 0.99
C ALA A 47 2.47 -20.84 1.33
N ALA A 48 3.41 -20.25 2.09
CA ALA A 48 3.40 -18.82 2.39
C ALA A 48 3.60 -17.97 1.13
N ALA A 49 4.51 -18.37 0.24
CA ALA A 49 4.70 -17.72 -1.05
C ALA A 49 3.45 -17.81 -1.93
N GLY A 50 2.74 -18.94 -1.93
CA GLY A 50 1.44 -19.09 -2.60
C GLY A 50 0.40 -18.08 -2.09
N ARG A 51 0.30 -17.89 -0.76
CA ARG A 51 -0.60 -16.89 -0.17
C ARG A 51 -0.22 -15.45 -0.53
N ALA A 52 1.07 -15.11 -0.44
CA ALA A 52 1.56 -13.79 -0.84
C ALA A 52 1.28 -13.51 -2.32
N ARG A 53 1.52 -14.50 -3.19
CA ARG A 53 1.16 -14.43 -4.62
C ARG A 53 -0.33 -14.19 -4.82
N ASP A 54 -1.19 -14.95 -4.14
CA ASP A 54 -2.64 -14.83 -4.31
C ASP A 54 -3.17 -13.47 -3.85
N ALA A 55 -2.64 -12.95 -2.74
CA ALA A 55 -2.95 -11.60 -2.29
C ALA A 55 -2.49 -10.53 -3.29
N LEU A 56 -1.29 -10.68 -3.85
CA LEU A 56 -0.76 -9.77 -4.86
C LEU A 56 -1.57 -9.81 -6.16
N ALA A 57 -1.91 -11.01 -6.63
CA ALA A 57 -2.74 -11.20 -7.82
C ALA A 57 -4.12 -10.53 -7.62
N ALA A 58 -4.75 -10.74 -6.46
CA ALA A 58 -6.01 -10.10 -6.13
C ALA A 58 -5.92 -8.56 -6.12
N GLN A 59 -4.81 -7.98 -5.67
CA GLN A 59 -4.58 -6.53 -5.76
C GLN A 59 -4.46 -6.08 -7.22
N LEU A 60 -3.63 -6.76 -8.03
CA LEU A 60 -3.42 -6.41 -9.43
C LEU A 60 -4.70 -6.54 -10.27
N GLU A 61 -5.52 -7.56 -10.00
CA GLU A 61 -6.80 -7.79 -10.68
C GLU A 61 -7.81 -6.66 -10.45
N THR A 62 -7.67 -5.87 -9.37
CA THR A 62 -8.53 -4.70 -9.17
C THR A 62 -8.31 -3.64 -10.26
N GLY A 63 -7.09 -3.53 -10.79
CA GLY A 63 -6.69 -2.41 -11.65
C GLY A 63 -6.50 -1.08 -10.90
N ALA A 64 -6.56 -1.07 -9.56
CA ALA A 64 -6.22 0.10 -8.76
C ALA A 64 -4.71 0.39 -8.84
N ALA A 65 -4.34 1.67 -8.74
CA ALA A 65 -2.94 2.07 -8.68
C ALA A 65 -2.34 1.89 -7.29
N LEU A 66 -3.18 1.87 -6.25
CA LEU A 66 -2.77 1.75 -4.86
C LEU A 66 -3.30 0.47 -4.22
N GLY A 67 -2.52 -0.10 -3.29
CA GLY A 67 -2.99 -1.15 -2.40
C GLY A 67 -4.06 -0.63 -1.43
N GLU A 68 -4.88 -1.55 -0.90
CA GLU A 68 -6.05 -1.26 -0.05
C GLU A 68 -5.75 -0.42 1.21
N HIS A 69 -4.52 -0.47 1.71
CA HIS A 69 -4.07 0.21 2.93
C HIS A 69 -3.08 1.36 2.67
N LEU A 70 -2.82 1.70 1.41
CA LEU A 70 -1.86 2.75 1.07
C LEU A 70 -2.51 4.13 0.97
N CYS A 71 -3.80 4.18 0.57
CA CYS A 71 -4.47 5.45 0.29
C CYS A 71 -4.51 6.38 1.49
N ASP A 72 -4.82 5.88 2.69
CA ASP A 72 -4.88 6.67 3.93
C ASP A 72 -3.53 7.31 4.29
N GLN A 73 -2.42 6.60 4.02
CA GLN A 73 -1.08 7.10 4.25
C GLN A 73 -0.69 8.23 3.30
N LEU A 74 -1.26 8.25 2.09
CA LEU A 74 -0.98 9.24 1.06
C LEU A 74 -1.82 10.51 1.18
N ILE A 75 -2.91 10.51 1.96
CA ILE A 75 -3.80 11.66 2.09
C ILE A 75 -3.06 12.92 2.55
N LEU A 76 -2.29 12.82 3.65
CA LEU A 76 -1.59 13.99 4.19
C LEU A 76 -0.48 14.48 3.25
N PRO A 77 0.41 13.62 2.70
CA PRO A 77 1.35 14.04 1.66
C PRO A 77 0.66 14.73 0.46
N ALA A 78 -0.43 14.17 -0.06
CA ALA A 78 -1.18 14.74 -1.17
C ALA A 78 -1.82 16.09 -0.82
N ALA A 79 -2.31 16.24 0.41
CA ALA A 79 -2.88 17.50 0.92
C ALA A 79 -1.84 18.61 1.03
N LEU A 80 -0.58 18.27 1.33
CA LEU A 80 0.52 19.22 1.46
C LEU A 80 1.24 19.50 0.14
N ALA A 81 1.18 18.57 -0.82
CA ALA A 81 1.82 18.69 -2.11
C ALA A 81 1.34 19.92 -2.91
N ARG A 82 2.17 20.39 -3.84
CA ARG A 82 1.80 21.43 -4.80
C ARG A 82 0.99 20.81 -5.95
N GLY A 83 -0.17 21.40 -6.25
CA GLY A 83 -1.01 20.98 -7.37
C GLY A 83 -1.98 19.84 -7.02
N THR A 84 -2.40 19.08 -8.04
CA THR A 84 -3.44 18.05 -7.88
C THR A 84 -2.82 16.66 -7.92
N SER A 85 -2.96 15.92 -6.82
CA SER A 85 -2.67 14.48 -6.77
C SER A 85 -3.89 13.68 -7.21
N ARG A 86 -3.71 12.63 -8.01
CA ARG A 86 -4.79 11.73 -8.44
C ARG A 86 -4.47 10.30 -8.01
N LEU A 87 -5.30 9.76 -7.13
CA LEU A 87 -5.11 8.43 -6.54
C LEU A 87 -6.23 7.51 -7.04
N LEU A 88 -5.88 6.51 -7.85
CA LEU A 88 -6.83 5.49 -8.32
C LEU A 88 -6.86 4.32 -7.33
N VAL A 89 -7.99 4.14 -6.67
CA VAL A 89 -8.21 3.11 -5.64
C VAL A 89 -9.38 2.22 -6.02
N ARG A 90 -9.43 1.01 -5.46
CA ARG A 90 -10.61 0.15 -5.57
C ARG A 90 -11.81 0.80 -4.88
N ASP A 91 -11.62 1.15 -3.62
CA ASP A 91 -12.61 1.81 -2.79
C ASP A 91 -11.90 2.61 -1.69
N LEU A 92 -12.59 3.60 -1.14
CA LEU A 92 -12.08 4.38 -0.02
C LEU A 92 -12.48 3.68 1.29
N SER A 93 -11.51 3.05 1.93
CA SER A 93 -11.67 2.44 3.24
C SER A 93 -12.12 3.47 4.29
N LEU A 94 -12.68 2.99 5.41
CA LEU A 94 -13.02 3.86 6.55
C LEU A 94 -11.79 4.63 7.07
N HIS A 95 -10.60 4.02 7.00
CA HIS A 95 -9.34 4.68 7.35
C HIS A 95 -9.01 5.82 6.40
N ALA A 96 -9.15 5.62 5.08
CA ALA A 96 -8.93 6.66 4.09
C ALA A 96 -9.93 7.81 4.25
N GLN A 97 -11.21 7.51 4.48
CA GLN A 97 -12.25 8.52 4.74
C GLN A 97 -11.95 9.32 6.02
N THR A 98 -11.48 8.65 7.08
CA THR A 98 -11.08 9.31 8.32
C THR A 98 -9.85 10.21 8.09
N ALA A 99 -8.85 9.74 7.34
CA ALA A 99 -7.67 10.52 7.00
C ALA A 99 -8.03 11.77 6.17
N ILE A 100 -8.96 11.67 5.21
CA ILE A 100 -9.51 12.80 4.46
C ILE A 100 -10.13 13.82 5.42
N HIS A 101 -11.02 13.36 6.30
CA HIS A 101 -11.70 14.25 7.24
C HIS A 101 -10.71 14.97 8.16
N VAL A 102 -9.70 14.26 8.67
CA VAL A 102 -8.64 14.87 9.50
C VAL A 102 -7.84 15.89 8.70
N ALA A 103 -7.50 15.60 7.44
CA ALA A 103 -6.78 16.54 6.59
C ALA A 103 -7.60 17.81 6.31
N GLU A 104 -8.91 17.70 6.07
CA GLU A 104 -9.80 18.86 5.91
C GLU A 104 -9.82 19.77 7.15
N LEU A 105 -9.73 19.19 8.35
CA LEU A 105 -9.69 19.94 9.61
C LEU A 105 -8.35 20.64 9.84
N LEU A 106 -7.24 20.00 9.44
CA LEU A 106 -5.89 20.43 9.80
C LEU A 106 -5.16 21.22 8.71
N VAL A 107 -5.58 21.11 7.45
CA VAL A 107 -4.89 21.72 6.30
C VAL A 107 -5.83 22.72 5.61
N PRO A 108 -5.83 24.00 6.04
CA PRO A 108 -6.69 25.00 5.43
C PRO A 108 -6.43 25.18 3.94
N GLY A 109 -7.48 25.04 3.13
CA GLY A 109 -7.43 25.26 1.68
C GLY A 109 -7.23 23.99 0.83
N VAL A 110 -6.98 22.83 1.44
CA VAL A 110 -7.01 21.55 0.73
C VAL A 110 -8.42 21.28 0.17
N LYS A 111 -8.52 20.64 -0.98
CA LYS A 111 -9.81 20.19 -1.54
C LYS A 111 -9.72 18.74 -1.99
N PHE A 112 -10.75 17.97 -1.65
CA PHE A 112 -10.90 16.59 -2.06
C PHE A 112 -12.06 16.47 -3.05
N ARG A 113 -11.86 15.70 -4.13
CA ARG A 113 -12.92 15.30 -5.07
C ARG A 113 -12.85 13.80 -5.29
N GLN A 114 -14.00 13.15 -5.33
CA GLN A 114 -14.10 11.71 -5.58
C GLN A 114 -14.94 11.49 -6.83
N GLU A 115 -14.42 10.71 -7.76
CA GLU A 115 -15.09 10.34 -9.00
C GLU A 115 -15.12 8.82 -9.13
N ALA A 116 -16.29 8.25 -9.39
CA ALA A 116 -16.43 6.83 -9.66
C ALA A 116 -15.99 6.52 -11.10
N LEU A 117 -15.08 5.58 -11.26
CA LEU A 117 -14.60 5.07 -12.54
C LEU A 117 -14.92 3.56 -12.63
N GLY A 118 -16.16 3.25 -13.02
CA GLY A 118 -16.64 1.86 -13.04
C GLY A 118 -16.68 1.27 -11.63
N ALA A 119 -15.85 0.26 -11.38
CA ALA A 119 -15.70 -0.37 -10.07
C ALA A 119 -14.59 0.25 -9.20
N LEU A 120 -13.91 1.28 -9.71
CA LEU A 120 -12.83 2.01 -9.05
C LEU A 120 -13.27 3.42 -8.67
N THR A 121 -12.47 4.08 -7.84
CA THR A 121 -12.64 5.48 -7.47
C THR A 121 -11.35 6.24 -7.72
N ILE A 122 -11.45 7.38 -8.40
CA ILE A 122 -10.38 8.39 -8.46
C ILE A 122 -10.61 9.37 -7.31
N LEU A 123 -9.65 9.44 -6.40
CA LEU A 123 -9.56 10.51 -5.41
C LEU A 123 -8.60 11.58 -5.93
N GLU A 124 -9.12 12.77 -6.21
CA GLU A 124 -8.31 13.95 -6.47
C GLU A 124 -8.11 14.76 -5.19
N VAL A 125 -6.88 15.21 -4.97
CA VAL A 125 -6.49 16.07 -3.85
C VAL A 125 -5.80 17.30 -4.41
N ASP A 126 -6.46 18.45 -4.33
CA ASP A 126 -5.82 19.74 -4.60
C ASP A 126 -5.07 20.17 -3.33
N GLY A 127 -3.76 19.94 -3.33
CA GLY A 127 -2.90 20.22 -2.19
C GLY A 127 -2.51 21.70 -2.07
N VAL A 128 -2.12 22.11 -0.87
CA VAL A 128 -1.85 23.53 -0.54
C VAL A 128 -0.46 24.01 -0.98
N GLY A 129 0.42 23.11 -1.45
CA GLY A 129 1.78 23.46 -1.85
C GLY A 129 2.64 23.95 -0.69
N LEU A 130 2.54 23.31 0.47
CA LEU A 130 3.36 23.65 1.64
C LEU A 130 4.83 23.38 1.31
N SER A 131 5.61 24.45 1.26
CA SER A 131 7.06 24.39 1.08
C SER A 131 7.73 24.63 2.43
N PRO A 132 8.86 23.96 2.74
CA PRO A 132 9.65 24.27 3.93
C PRO A 132 10.01 25.77 3.93
N PRO A 133 10.03 26.43 5.10
CA PRO A 133 10.24 27.89 5.18
C PRO A 133 11.59 28.38 4.63
N ASN A 134 12.53 27.48 4.31
CA ASN A 134 13.87 27.80 3.82
C ASN A 134 14.19 27.24 2.43
N GLU A 135 13.20 26.72 1.70
CA GLU A 135 13.38 26.36 0.29
C GLU A 135 12.83 27.49 -0.59
N GLU A 136 13.69 28.10 -1.40
CA GLU A 136 13.25 29.01 -2.45
C GLU A 136 12.31 28.25 -3.39
N PRO A 137 11.16 28.83 -3.79
CA PRO A 137 10.22 28.11 -4.64
C PRO A 137 10.89 27.76 -5.97
N GLU A 138 10.89 26.48 -6.34
CA GLU A 138 11.27 26.06 -7.69
C GLU A 138 10.37 26.76 -8.71
N GLU A 139 11.00 27.39 -9.70
CA GLU A 139 10.30 28.07 -10.80
C GLU A 139 9.45 27.05 -11.61
N PRO A 140 8.25 27.45 -12.08
CA PRO A 140 7.30 26.57 -12.75
C PRO A 140 7.75 26.07 -14.13
#